data_AF-A0A800EA13-F1
#
_entry.id   AF-A0A800EA13-F1
#
_cell.length_a   1.000
_cell.length_b   1.000
_cell.length_c   1.000
_cell.angle_alpha   90.00
_cell.angle_beta   90.00
_cell.angle_gamma   90.00
#
_symmetry.space_group_name_H-M   'P 1'
#
loop_
_entity.id
_entity.type
_entity.pdbx_description
1 polymer ?
#
loop_
_entity_poly.entity_id
_entity_poly.type
_entity_poly.pdbx_seq_one_letter_code
_entity_poly.pdbx_strand_id
1 'polypeptide(L)'
;MKTFQIFSTAFLLLICLFSCKKEPVLSGGKATLHFSNDTIMFDTVFTTVGSITHHLKIYNKNDFDVKTNIIITGEDSKFYAMNVDGISGSEAKNVEIPAKDSVFIFVEVRIDPNDINSPLITNANLEFNTGGKVQNVDLVAYGQDAYFHTANTYGEIMDGEDTLRFWYHELDCNEEWNNDKPHVIYGYVIVDPGCQLIINAGTQVYLHKNSGILVGNPFDSINSGGTIKVTGIVGNEVVFQGDRLDTWYDDAPGQWDRIWLMPGSINNQFNYAIIKEGTIGIHADTVGNNDPTAIIDNCIIENMSAIGILGQGANLKVNNSIVSNCGQYTVVCNIGGEYEFTHCTFANFWNLNNRNTPSVLLNNFYEDINGITHIRDLQKANFVNCIIDGSLT
;
A
#
# COMPACT_ATOMS: atom_id res chain seq x y z
N MET A 1 -33.97 -60.05 -50.00
CA MET A 1 -32.60 -59.65 -49.65
C MET A 1 -32.19 -58.26 -50.15
N LYS A 2 -32.59 -57.80 -51.34
CA LYS A 2 -32.22 -56.46 -51.85
C LYS A 2 -32.85 -55.27 -51.11
N THR A 3 -34.07 -55.40 -50.57
CA THR A 3 -34.76 -54.33 -49.82
C THR A 3 -34.20 -54.09 -48.42
N PHE A 4 -33.63 -55.13 -47.78
CA PHE A 4 -33.04 -55.01 -46.43
C PHE A 4 -31.65 -54.37 -46.47
N GLN A 5 -30.88 -54.60 -47.55
CA GLN A 5 -29.60 -53.92 -47.77
C GLN A 5 -29.78 -52.42 -48.02
N ILE A 6 -30.82 -52.00 -48.76
CA ILE A 6 -31.10 -50.58 -49.04
C ILE A 6 -31.44 -49.83 -47.74
N PHE A 7 -32.24 -50.44 -46.85
CA PHE A 7 -32.57 -49.85 -45.55
C PHE A 7 -31.35 -49.76 -44.61
N SER A 8 -30.47 -50.76 -44.63
CA SER A 8 -29.26 -50.76 -43.81
C SER A 8 -28.24 -49.72 -44.29
N THR A 9 -28.07 -49.53 -45.60
CA THR A 9 -27.22 -48.46 -46.15
C THR A 9 -27.80 -47.06 -45.92
N ALA A 10 -29.13 -46.90 -45.97
CA ALA A 10 -29.78 -45.62 -45.69
C ALA A 10 -29.66 -45.23 -44.22
N PHE A 11 -29.76 -46.19 -43.30
CA PHE A 11 -29.60 -45.97 -41.86
C PHE A 11 -28.14 -45.62 -41.49
N LEU A 12 -27.16 -46.26 -42.13
CA LEU A 12 -25.73 -45.94 -41.93
C LEU A 12 -25.37 -44.55 -42.45
N LEU A 13 -25.95 -44.12 -43.57
CA LEU A 13 -25.77 -42.78 -44.12
C LEU A 13 -26.41 -41.69 -43.23
N LEU A 14 -27.52 -42.02 -42.54
CA LEU A 14 -28.21 -41.13 -41.61
C LEU A 14 -27.41 -40.90 -40.31
N ILE A 15 -26.69 -41.91 -39.82
CA ILE A 15 -25.82 -41.78 -38.62
C ILE A 15 -24.59 -40.90 -38.92
N CYS A 16 -24.07 -40.93 -40.14
CA CYS A 16 -22.95 -40.06 -40.54
C CYS A 16 -23.33 -38.58 -40.63
N LEU A 17 -24.62 -38.24 -40.78
CA LEU A 17 -25.08 -36.83 -40.85
C LEU A 17 -25.24 -36.16 -39.48
N PHE A 18 -25.21 -36.92 -38.38
CA PHE A 18 -25.30 -36.38 -37.00
C PHE A 18 -23.96 -36.31 -36.26
N SER A 19 -22.84 -36.69 -36.89
CA SER A 19 -21.51 -36.69 -36.25
C SER A 19 -20.73 -35.38 -36.38
N CYS A 20 -21.35 -34.31 -36.90
CA CYS A 20 -20.76 -32.98 -36.93
C CYS A 20 -21.38 -32.10 -35.84
N LYS A 21 -20.94 -32.29 -34.58
CA LYS A 21 -21.05 -31.21 -33.59
C LYS A 21 -19.99 -30.18 -33.94
N LYS A 22 -20.39 -29.09 -34.60
CA LYS A 22 -19.61 -27.85 -34.57
C LYS A 22 -19.80 -27.28 -33.16
N GLU A 23 -18.73 -27.27 -32.37
CA GLU A 23 -18.68 -26.42 -31.18
C GLU A 23 -18.92 -24.97 -31.62
N PRO A 24 -19.88 -24.26 -31.01
CA PRO A 24 -20.03 -22.84 -31.25
C PRO A 24 -18.87 -22.13 -30.54
N VAL A 25 -17.71 -22.03 -31.19
CA VAL A 25 -16.74 -20.99 -30.85
C VAL A 25 -17.30 -19.68 -31.39
N LEU A 26 -18.26 -19.11 -30.67
CA LEU A 26 -18.77 -17.77 -30.90
C LEU A 26 -18.02 -16.79 -30.00
N SER A 27 -16.93 -16.30 -30.57
CA SER A 27 -16.32 -14.99 -30.32
C SER A 27 -17.40 -13.91 -30.28
N GLY A 28 -17.71 -13.37 -29.09
CA GLY A 28 -18.61 -12.21 -29.01
C GLY A 28 -19.03 -11.76 -27.60
N GLY A 29 -18.99 -12.64 -26.60
CA GLY A 29 -19.17 -12.25 -25.20
C GLY A 29 -17.84 -11.92 -24.55
N LYS A 30 -17.72 -10.77 -23.86
CA LYS A 30 -16.58 -10.49 -22.97
C LYS A 30 -16.63 -11.45 -21.78
N ALA A 31 -16.13 -12.67 -21.96
CA ALA A 31 -16.11 -13.68 -20.91
C ALA A 31 -15.30 -13.16 -19.71
N THR A 32 -15.85 -13.36 -18.52
CA THR A 32 -15.20 -12.94 -17.27
C THR A 32 -14.71 -14.17 -16.54
N LEU A 33 -13.43 -14.15 -16.18
CA LEU A 33 -12.82 -15.15 -15.30
C LEU A 33 -12.95 -14.68 -13.85
N HIS A 34 -13.03 -15.65 -12.94
CA HIS A 34 -12.98 -15.40 -11.50
C HIS A 34 -11.76 -16.09 -10.92
N PHE A 35 -11.10 -15.46 -9.95
CA PHE A 35 -9.86 -15.95 -9.35
C PHE A 35 -10.12 -16.34 -7.89
N SER A 36 -9.34 -17.30 -7.37
CA SER A 36 -9.41 -17.65 -5.95
C SER A 36 -8.86 -16.55 -5.04
N ASN A 37 -7.93 -15.75 -5.57
CA ASN A 37 -7.23 -14.67 -4.90
C ASN A 37 -7.01 -13.53 -5.89
N ASP A 38 -7.09 -12.29 -5.41
CA ASP A 38 -6.75 -11.10 -6.21
C ASP A 38 -5.25 -10.77 -6.12
N THR A 39 -4.57 -11.27 -5.08
CA THR A 39 -3.13 -11.15 -4.85
C THR A 39 -2.55 -12.46 -4.33
N ILE A 40 -1.39 -12.86 -4.85
CA ILE A 40 -0.58 -13.99 -4.37
C ILE A 40 0.68 -13.41 -3.73
N MET A 41 0.80 -13.57 -2.41
CA MET A 41 1.97 -13.16 -1.64
C MET A 41 2.88 -14.37 -1.35
N PHE A 42 4.19 -14.20 -1.59
CA PHE A 42 5.21 -15.21 -1.31
C PHE A 42 6.02 -14.77 -0.08
N ASP A 43 5.81 -15.45 1.05
CA ASP A 43 6.48 -15.16 2.33
C ASP A 43 7.88 -15.83 2.41
N THR A 44 8.84 -15.13 3.00
CA THR A 44 10.26 -15.48 3.20
C THR A 44 10.56 -16.65 4.12
N VAL A 45 9.63 -17.57 4.39
CA VAL A 45 9.79 -18.58 5.46
C VAL A 45 10.97 -19.54 5.24
N PHE A 46 11.65 -19.53 4.09
CA PHE A 46 12.87 -20.28 3.85
C PHE A 46 13.97 -19.45 3.18
N THR A 47 14.83 -18.83 3.99
CA THR A 47 16.12 -18.22 3.57
C THR A 47 17.11 -19.21 2.93
N THR A 48 16.72 -20.47 2.76
CA THR A 48 17.55 -21.58 2.27
C THR A 48 17.00 -22.26 1.01
N VAL A 49 15.83 -21.89 0.49
CA VAL A 49 15.23 -22.53 -0.70
C VAL A 49 14.84 -21.47 -1.72
N GLY A 50 15.63 -21.35 -2.79
CA GLY A 50 15.50 -20.31 -3.83
C GLY A 50 14.28 -20.43 -4.77
N SER A 51 13.23 -21.11 -4.34
CA SER A 51 11.97 -21.19 -5.06
C SER A 51 10.79 -21.47 -4.12
N ILE A 52 9.82 -20.57 -4.08
CA ILE A 52 8.54 -20.79 -3.39
C ILE A 52 7.44 -20.86 -4.45
N THR A 53 6.57 -21.86 -4.36
CA THR A 53 5.48 -22.08 -5.31
C THR A 53 4.12 -21.94 -4.62
N HIS A 54 3.28 -21.05 -5.14
CA HIS A 54 1.87 -20.95 -4.78
C HIS A 54 0.98 -21.42 -5.94
N HIS A 55 -0.29 -21.72 -5.63
CA HIS A 55 -1.27 -22.07 -6.65
C HIS A 55 -2.39 -21.04 -6.70
N LEU A 56 -2.87 -20.75 -7.90
CA LEU A 56 -4.03 -19.93 -8.20
C LEU A 56 -5.07 -20.80 -8.89
N LYS A 57 -6.32 -20.70 -8.46
CA LYS A 57 -7.44 -21.36 -9.16
C LYS A 57 -8.24 -20.34 -9.95
N ILE A 58 -8.42 -20.62 -11.24
CA ILE A 58 -9.15 -19.77 -12.16
C ILE A 58 -10.45 -20.46 -12.51
N TYR A 59 -11.57 -19.77 -12.37
CA TYR A 59 -12.90 -20.31 -12.60
C TYR A 59 -13.53 -19.66 -13.84
N ASN A 60 -14.01 -20.49 -14.75
CA ASN A 60 -14.90 -20.08 -15.81
C ASN A 60 -16.35 -20.26 -15.34
N LYS A 61 -16.95 -19.20 -14.81
CA LYS A 61 -18.37 -19.22 -14.41
C LYS A 61 -19.34 -18.99 -15.58
N ASN A 62 -18.85 -18.83 -16.81
CA ASN A 62 -19.69 -18.71 -18.00
C ASN A 62 -20.31 -20.08 -18.37
N ASP A 63 -21.33 -20.09 -19.21
CA ASP A 63 -22.01 -21.30 -19.72
C ASP A 63 -21.41 -21.83 -21.03
N PHE A 64 -20.24 -21.31 -21.42
CA PHE A 64 -19.48 -21.72 -22.60
C PHE A 64 -17.98 -21.79 -22.27
N ASP A 65 -17.24 -22.55 -23.08
CA ASP A 65 -15.79 -22.73 -22.91
C ASP A 65 -15.04 -21.44 -23.23
N VAL A 66 -14.00 -21.16 -22.46
CA VAL A 66 -13.24 -19.91 -22.55
C VAL A 66 -11.80 -20.22 -22.90
N LYS A 67 -11.22 -19.42 -23.81
CA LYS A 67 -9.78 -19.43 -24.10
C LYS A 67 -9.15 -18.14 -23.62
N THR A 68 -8.08 -18.27 -22.86
CA THR A 68 -7.34 -17.14 -22.30
C THR A 68 -5.85 -17.27 -22.59
N ASN A 69 -5.20 -16.13 -22.84
CA ASN A 69 -3.74 -16.04 -22.86
C ASN A 69 -3.31 -15.47 -21.52
N ILE A 70 -2.28 -16.08 -20.94
CA ILE A 70 -1.79 -15.75 -19.61
C ILE A 70 -0.34 -15.34 -19.75
N ILE A 71 0.03 -14.19 -19.20
CA ILE A 71 1.39 -13.67 -19.28
C ILE A 71 1.77 -13.03 -17.94
N ILE A 72 3.01 -13.23 -17.51
CA ILE A 72 3.58 -12.51 -16.38
C ILE A 72 4.13 -11.19 -16.89
N THR A 73 3.65 -10.08 -16.35
CA THR A 73 4.03 -8.71 -16.72
C THR A 73 4.50 -7.93 -15.50
N GLY A 74 5.07 -6.75 -15.71
CA GLY A 74 5.62 -5.90 -14.64
C GLY A 74 7.14 -5.88 -14.62
N GLU A 75 7.70 -4.90 -13.91
CA GLU A 75 9.14 -4.64 -13.83
C GLU A 75 9.92 -5.81 -13.22
N ASP A 76 9.29 -6.51 -12.27
CA ASP A 76 9.88 -7.63 -11.55
C ASP A 76 9.48 -9.01 -12.10
N SER A 77 8.79 -9.05 -13.25
CA SER A 77 8.35 -10.30 -13.90
C SER A 77 9.47 -11.33 -14.10
N LYS A 78 10.73 -10.87 -14.23
CA LYS A 78 11.94 -11.71 -14.33
C LYS A 78 12.15 -12.67 -13.15
N PHE A 79 11.61 -12.35 -11.97
CA PHE A 79 11.72 -13.18 -10.78
C PHE A 79 10.65 -14.27 -10.69
N TYR A 80 9.64 -14.22 -11.57
CA TYR A 80 8.50 -15.13 -11.50
C TYR A 80 8.46 -16.06 -12.71
N ALA A 81 8.00 -17.28 -12.47
CA ALA A 81 7.64 -18.24 -13.50
C ALA A 81 6.28 -18.83 -13.16
N MET A 82 5.54 -19.31 -14.15
CA MET A 82 4.33 -20.07 -13.93
C MET A 82 4.40 -21.44 -14.57
N ASN A 83 3.53 -22.32 -14.13
CA ASN A 83 3.23 -23.60 -14.75
C ASN A 83 1.71 -23.70 -14.92
N VAL A 84 1.28 -23.82 -16.17
CA VAL A 84 -0.12 -24.00 -16.54
C VAL A 84 -0.24 -25.33 -17.26
N ASP A 85 -0.98 -26.26 -16.66
CA ASP A 85 -1.23 -27.60 -17.22
C ASP A 85 0.05 -28.36 -17.64
N GLY A 86 1.11 -28.26 -16.83
CA GLY A 86 2.40 -28.92 -17.05
C GLY A 86 3.39 -28.14 -17.92
N ILE A 87 2.97 -27.03 -18.52
CA ILE A 87 3.85 -26.16 -19.33
C ILE A 87 4.37 -25.03 -18.45
N SER A 88 5.69 -25.00 -18.23
CA SER A 88 6.35 -23.95 -17.46
C SER A 88 6.89 -22.84 -18.35
N GLY A 89 6.74 -21.58 -17.93
CA GLY A 89 7.24 -20.39 -18.61
C GLY A 89 6.70 -19.10 -18.01
N SER A 90 6.98 -17.96 -18.65
CA SER A 90 6.38 -16.66 -18.30
C SER A 90 5.12 -16.34 -19.12
N GLU A 91 4.74 -17.22 -20.06
CA GLU A 91 3.60 -17.07 -20.96
C GLU A 91 2.95 -18.43 -21.23
N ALA A 92 1.62 -18.47 -21.25
CA ALA A 92 0.81 -19.62 -21.65
C ALA A 92 -0.29 -19.15 -22.61
N LYS A 93 -0.37 -19.76 -23.80
CA LYS A 93 -1.29 -19.35 -24.87
C LYS A 93 -2.44 -20.33 -25.03
N ASN A 94 -3.61 -19.77 -25.35
CA ASN A 94 -4.83 -20.52 -25.66
C ASN A 94 -5.20 -21.54 -24.57
N VAL A 95 -5.04 -21.16 -23.30
CA VAL A 95 -5.43 -21.99 -22.16
C VAL A 95 -6.94 -22.11 -22.17
N GLU A 96 -7.42 -23.34 -22.33
CA GLU A 96 -8.84 -23.65 -22.45
C GLU A 96 -9.40 -24.00 -21.08
N ILE A 97 -10.46 -23.30 -20.68
CA ILE A 97 -11.16 -23.50 -19.42
C ILE A 97 -12.61 -23.84 -19.75
N PRO A 98 -13.05 -25.10 -19.56
CA PRO A 98 -14.40 -25.53 -19.89
C PRO A 98 -15.48 -24.73 -19.14
N ALA A 99 -16.68 -24.71 -19.72
CA ALA A 99 -17.85 -24.08 -19.12
C ALA A 99 -18.10 -24.62 -17.71
N LYS A 100 -18.28 -23.71 -16.73
CA LYS A 100 -18.51 -24.03 -15.31
C LYS A 100 -17.39 -24.83 -14.64
N ASP A 101 -16.18 -24.81 -15.21
CA ASP A 101 -15.01 -25.51 -14.67
C ASP A 101 -13.90 -24.54 -14.25
N SER A 102 -12.75 -25.10 -13.87
CA SER A 102 -11.62 -24.37 -13.32
C SER A 102 -10.28 -25.03 -13.66
N VAL A 103 -9.24 -24.21 -13.73
CA VAL A 103 -7.85 -24.64 -13.96
C VAL A 103 -6.96 -24.15 -12.82
N PHE A 104 -5.91 -24.92 -12.51
CA PHE A 104 -4.86 -24.52 -11.59
C PHE A 104 -3.67 -23.93 -12.36
N ILE A 105 -3.14 -22.83 -11.84
CA ILE A 105 -1.84 -22.29 -12.21
C ILE A 105 -0.95 -22.36 -10.99
N PHE A 106 0.26 -22.88 -11.17
CA PHE A 106 1.30 -22.79 -10.16
C PHE A 106 2.20 -21.62 -10.51
N VAL A 107 2.42 -20.70 -9.58
CA VAL A 107 3.31 -19.57 -9.75
C VAL A 107 4.49 -19.77 -8.80
N GLU A 108 5.70 -19.66 -9.33
CA GLU A 108 6.95 -19.81 -8.61
C GLU A 108 7.69 -18.46 -8.63
N VAL A 109 8.27 -18.07 -7.50
CA VAL A 109 9.20 -16.94 -7.41
C VAL A 109 10.61 -17.43 -7.14
N ARG A 110 11.60 -16.81 -7.80
CA ARG A 110 13.04 -17.13 -7.70
C ARG A 110 13.84 -15.87 -7.42
N ILE A 111 14.03 -15.58 -6.14
CA ILE A 111 14.83 -14.45 -5.65
C ILE A 111 15.79 -14.98 -4.58
N ASP A 112 17.02 -14.47 -4.54
CA ASP A 112 17.93 -14.72 -3.41
C ASP A 112 17.68 -13.66 -2.33
N PRO A 113 17.08 -14.02 -1.18
CA PRO A 113 16.78 -13.08 -0.11
C PRO A 113 18.03 -12.53 0.60
N ASN A 114 19.22 -13.11 0.34
CA ASN A 114 20.49 -12.63 0.89
C ASN A 114 21.23 -11.67 -0.06
N ASP A 115 20.76 -11.50 -1.31
CA ASP A 115 21.34 -10.51 -2.21
C ASP A 115 20.90 -9.11 -1.78
N ILE A 116 21.86 -8.32 -1.29
CA ILE A 116 21.64 -6.94 -0.85
C ILE A 116 21.19 -6.00 -1.99
N ASN A 117 21.34 -6.44 -3.25
CA ASN A 117 20.85 -5.68 -4.41
C ASN A 117 19.44 -6.12 -4.85
N SER A 118 18.86 -7.15 -4.24
CA SER A 118 17.47 -7.50 -4.48
C SER A 118 16.56 -6.41 -3.93
N PRO A 119 15.46 -6.07 -4.63
CA PRO A 119 14.43 -5.20 -4.07
C PRO A 119 13.90 -5.74 -2.74
N LEU A 120 13.49 -4.86 -1.82
CA LEU A 120 12.82 -5.29 -0.58
C LEU A 120 11.54 -6.08 -0.89
N ILE A 121 10.76 -5.57 -1.86
CA ILE A 121 9.54 -6.18 -2.37
C ILE A 121 9.60 -6.19 -3.89
N THR A 122 9.21 -7.31 -4.50
CA THR A 122 9.05 -7.45 -5.93
C THR A 122 7.57 -7.49 -6.31
N ASN A 123 7.19 -6.80 -7.38
CA ASN A 123 5.81 -6.71 -7.86
C ASN A 123 5.70 -7.09 -9.34
N ALA A 124 4.88 -8.10 -9.63
CA ALA A 124 4.51 -8.48 -10.99
C ALA A 124 2.99 -8.70 -11.07
N ASN A 125 2.47 -8.85 -12.28
CA ASN A 125 1.07 -9.20 -12.50
C ASN A 125 0.98 -10.45 -13.36
N LEU A 126 0.02 -11.31 -13.04
CA LEU A 126 -0.44 -12.37 -13.91
C LEU A 126 -1.61 -11.84 -14.73
N GLU A 127 -1.35 -11.45 -15.98
CA GLU A 127 -2.33 -10.86 -16.89
C GLU A 127 -3.06 -11.97 -17.68
N PHE A 128 -4.38 -11.90 -17.69
CA PHE A 128 -5.30 -12.77 -18.40
C PHE A 128 -5.99 -12.01 -19.53
N ASN A 129 -5.72 -12.37 -20.77
CA ASN A 129 -6.40 -11.84 -21.94
C ASN A 129 -7.39 -12.85 -22.50
N THR A 130 -8.67 -12.59 -22.26
CA THR A 130 -9.79 -13.46 -22.64
C THR A 130 -10.67 -12.75 -23.67
N GLY A 131 -10.51 -13.07 -24.95
CA GLY A 131 -11.31 -12.47 -26.02
C GLY A 131 -11.24 -10.93 -26.07
N GLY A 132 -10.10 -10.34 -25.68
CA GLY A 132 -9.90 -8.89 -25.62
C GLY A 132 -10.26 -8.24 -24.28
N LYS A 133 -10.77 -8.99 -23.30
CA LYS A 133 -10.89 -8.52 -21.91
C LYS A 133 -9.62 -8.87 -21.14
N VAL A 134 -8.99 -7.85 -20.55
CA VAL A 134 -7.81 -8.00 -19.69
C VAL A 134 -8.24 -8.02 -18.22
N GLN A 135 -7.73 -8.98 -17.46
CA GLN A 135 -7.88 -9.10 -16.00
C GLN A 135 -6.53 -9.47 -15.39
N ASN A 136 -6.22 -8.96 -14.20
CA ASN A 136 -4.91 -9.18 -13.57
C ASN A 136 -5.08 -9.80 -12.18
N VAL A 137 -4.08 -10.59 -11.78
CA VAL A 137 -3.86 -11.01 -10.39
C VAL A 137 -2.47 -10.55 -9.98
N ASP A 138 -2.33 -9.92 -8.82
CA ASP A 138 -1.06 -9.36 -8.38
C ASP A 138 -0.15 -10.45 -7.79
N LEU A 139 1.14 -10.36 -8.10
CA LEU A 139 2.19 -11.23 -7.58
C LEU A 139 3.15 -10.37 -6.75
N VAL A 140 3.29 -10.69 -5.47
CA VAL A 140 4.12 -9.93 -4.53
C VAL A 140 5.04 -10.90 -3.80
N ALA A 141 6.34 -10.64 -3.82
CA ALA A 141 7.31 -11.45 -3.07
C ALA A 141 8.32 -10.57 -2.37
N TYR A 142 8.89 -11.10 -1.28
CA TYR A 142 9.91 -10.42 -0.50
C TYR A 142 11.29 -10.75 -1.08
N GLY A 143 12.03 -9.72 -1.51
CA GLY A 143 13.29 -9.91 -2.20
C GLY A 143 14.53 -9.80 -1.31
N GLN A 144 14.42 -9.25 -0.10
CA GLN A 144 15.50 -9.18 0.88
C GLN A 144 15.00 -9.56 2.28
N ASP A 145 15.89 -10.13 3.10
CA ASP A 145 15.62 -10.40 4.52
C ASP A 145 15.34 -9.10 5.30
N ALA A 146 14.09 -8.97 5.78
CA ALA A 146 13.56 -7.82 6.51
C ALA A 146 12.40 -8.25 7.41
N TYR A 147 12.00 -7.38 8.34
CA TYR A 147 10.77 -7.55 9.11
C TYR A 147 9.58 -7.01 8.31
N PHE A 148 8.77 -7.92 7.74
CA PHE A 148 7.60 -7.55 6.95
C PHE A 148 6.35 -7.45 7.83
N HIS A 149 5.72 -6.27 7.79
CA HIS A 149 4.48 -5.96 8.49
C HIS A 149 3.32 -5.93 7.50
N THR A 150 2.74 -7.10 7.26
CA THR A 150 1.58 -7.30 6.37
C THR A 150 0.32 -7.58 7.16
N ALA A 151 -0.85 -7.27 6.59
CA ALA A 151 -2.11 -7.43 7.31
C ALA A 151 -2.26 -8.81 7.99
N ASN A 152 -2.47 -8.79 9.31
CA ASN A 152 -2.71 -9.96 10.16
C ASN A 152 -4.15 -10.00 10.69
N THR A 153 -4.90 -8.91 10.51
CA THR A 153 -6.29 -8.76 10.94
C THR A 153 -7.05 -7.80 10.00
N TYR A 154 -8.32 -7.53 10.30
CA TYR A 154 -9.15 -6.59 9.56
C TYR A 154 -10.20 -5.90 10.45
N GLY A 155 -10.52 -4.67 10.09
CA GLY A 155 -11.69 -3.93 10.58
C GLY A 155 -12.82 -3.95 9.55
N GLU A 156 -14.05 -3.84 10.01
CA GLU A 156 -15.23 -3.79 9.15
C GLU A 156 -15.79 -2.36 9.10
N ILE A 157 -15.98 -1.84 7.89
CA ILE A 157 -16.65 -0.58 7.60
C ILE A 157 -18.01 -0.93 7.01
N MET A 158 -19.07 -0.68 7.77
CA MET A 158 -20.44 -0.93 7.33
C MET A 158 -20.99 0.29 6.60
N ASP A 159 -21.39 0.12 5.34
CA ASP A 159 -22.13 1.11 4.56
C ASP A 159 -23.48 0.53 4.12
N GLY A 160 -24.49 0.67 4.97
CA GLY A 160 -25.81 0.06 4.76
C GLY A 160 -25.78 -1.47 4.85
N GLU A 161 -26.08 -2.16 3.75
CA GLU A 161 -26.00 -3.63 3.65
C GLU A 161 -24.62 -4.12 3.18
N ASP A 162 -23.78 -3.22 2.65
CA ASP A 162 -22.44 -3.56 2.18
C ASP A 162 -21.43 -3.45 3.34
N THR A 163 -20.58 -4.47 3.48
CA THR A 163 -19.50 -4.50 4.47
C THR A 163 -18.16 -4.52 3.75
N LEU A 164 -17.39 -3.43 3.90
CA LEU A 164 -16.03 -3.34 3.40
C LEU A 164 -15.06 -3.77 4.50
N ARG A 165 -14.07 -4.59 4.14
CA ARG A 165 -12.99 -4.98 5.06
C ARG A 165 -11.77 -4.13 4.81
N PHE A 166 -11.28 -3.49 5.86
CA PHE A 166 -10.00 -2.79 5.86
C PHE A 166 -8.96 -3.69 6.55
N TRP A 167 -8.05 -4.25 5.76
CA TRP A 167 -7.01 -5.14 6.22
C TRP A 167 -5.82 -4.34 6.74
N TYR A 168 -5.33 -4.69 7.93
CA TYR A 168 -4.21 -3.99 8.56
C TYR A 168 -3.36 -4.93 9.42
N HIS A 169 -2.15 -4.48 9.74
CA HIS A 169 -1.24 -5.17 10.67
C HIS A 169 -1.39 -4.55 12.05
N GLU A 170 -1.97 -5.30 12.99
CA GLU A 170 -2.03 -4.96 14.40
C GLU A 170 -0.70 -5.34 15.06
N LEU A 171 0.00 -4.36 15.64
CA LEU A 171 1.27 -4.60 16.34
C LEU A 171 1.06 -5.18 17.72
N ASP A 172 2.06 -5.90 18.21
CA ASP A 172 2.10 -6.29 19.61
C ASP A 172 2.28 -5.06 20.51
N CYS A 173 1.72 -5.12 21.72
CA CYS A 173 1.79 -4.00 22.64
C CYS A 173 3.21 -3.80 23.20
N ASN A 174 3.76 -2.59 23.07
CA ASN A 174 5.16 -2.26 23.44
C ASN A 174 6.20 -2.90 22.51
N GLU A 175 5.87 -3.01 21.22
CA GLU A 175 6.81 -3.50 20.22
C GLU A 175 8.00 -2.54 20.04
N GLU A 176 9.19 -3.13 19.88
CA GLU A 176 10.44 -2.40 19.66
C GLU A 176 11.04 -2.78 18.31
N TRP A 177 11.24 -1.77 17.45
CA TRP A 177 11.90 -1.92 16.16
C TRP A 177 13.36 -1.51 16.27
N ASN A 178 14.25 -2.44 15.91
CA ASN A 178 15.69 -2.30 16.03
C ASN A 178 16.35 -2.20 14.65
N ASN A 179 17.63 -1.83 14.64
CA ASN A 179 18.39 -1.61 13.41
C ASN A 179 19.13 -2.86 12.90
N ASP A 180 18.79 -4.04 13.41
CA ASP A 180 19.40 -5.30 13.00
C ASP A 180 18.93 -5.74 11.61
N LYS A 181 17.68 -5.40 11.24
CA LYS A 181 17.14 -5.54 9.89
C LYS A 181 16.21 -4.38 9.53
N PRO A 182 16.02 -4.09 8.24
CA PRO A 182 14.95 -3.20 7.80
C PRO A 182 13.57 -3.65 8.27
N HIS A 183 12.69 -2.70 8.56
CA HIS A 183 11.26 -2.94 8.74
C HIS A 183 10.52 -2.48 7.49
N VAL A 184 9.67 -3.32 6.91
CA VAL A 184 8.96 -3.06 5.67
C VAL A 184 7.46 -3.17 5.91
N ILE A 185 6.73 -2.09 5.68
CA ILE A 185 5.29 -2.01 5.87
C ILE A 185 4.60 -2.15 4.52
N TYR A 186 3.70 -3.13 4.40
CA TYR A 186 2.82 -3.32 3.24
C TYR A 186 1.36 -3.23 3.68
N GLY A 187 0.74 -2.09 3.39
CA GLY A 187 -0.56 -1.70 3.94
C GLY A 187 -0.42 -0.81 5.17
N TYR A 188 -1.38 -0.87 6.10
CA TYR A 188 -1.32 -0.04 7.30
C TYR A 188 -0.90 -0.85 8.51
N VAL A 189 0.05 -0.29 9.27
CA VAL A 189 0.39 -0.74 10.62
C VAL A 189 -0.42 0.08 11.62
N ILE A 190 -0.99 -0.58 12.63
CA ILE A 190 -1.78 0.03 13.68
C ILE A 190 -1.09 -0.16 15.03
N VAL A 191 -0.87 0.96 15.74
CA VAL A 191 -0.49 0.96 17.16
C VAL A 191 -1.75 1.17 17.96
N ASP A 192 -2.23 0.11 18.61
CA ASP A 192 -3.52 0.12 19.28
C ASP A 192 -3.60 1.10 20.47
N PRO A 193 -4.82 1.54 20.85
CA PRO A 193 -5.01 2.43 21.97
C PRO A 193 -4.40 1.88 23.27
N GLY A 194 -3.58 2.69 23.95
CA GLY A 194 -2.86 2.28 25.16
C GLY A 194 -1.60 1.45 24.92
N CYS A 195 -1.29 1.10 23.67
CA CYS A 195 -0.04 0.46 23.27
C CYS A 195 0.98 1.45 22.74
N GLN A 196 2.23 1.01 22.71
CA GLN A 196 3.37 1.81 22.31
C GLN A 196 4.20 1.09 21.25
N LEU A 197 4.64 1.83 20.24
CA LEU A 197 5.68 1.43 19.31
C LEU A 197 6.95 2.25 19.60
N ILE A 198 8.08 1.58 19.82
CA ILE A 198 9.39 2.20 20.02
C ILE A 198 10.27 1.88 18.82
N ILE A 199 10.80 2.89 18.15
CA ILE A 199 11.68 2.73 17.00
C ILE A 199 13.05 3.28 17.38
N ASN A 200 14.01 2.37 17.56
CA ASN A 200 15.33 2.66 18.08
C ASN A 200 16.26 3.27 17.02
N ALA A 201 17.34 3.90 17.47
CA ALA A 201 18.29 4.59 16.60
C ALA A 201 18.86 3.70 15.47
N GLY A 202 18.99 4.28 14.29
CA GLY A 202 19.51 3.63 13.09
C GLY A 202 18.51 2.73 12.35
N THR A 203 17.31 2.53 12.87
CA THR A 203 16.28 1.71 12.22
C THR A 203 15.85 2.30 10.88
N GLN A 204 15.78 1.44 9.86
CA GLN A 204 15.30 1.78 8.53
C GLN A 204 13.88 1.24 8.36
N VAL A 205 12.91 2.14 8.18
CA VAL A 205 11.50 1.83 7.98
C VAL A 205 11.12 2.16 6.54
N TYR A 206 10.72 1.14 5.80
CA TYR A 206 10.28 1.22 4.41
C TYR A 206 8.78 1.06 4.34
N LEU A 207 8.11 1.92 3.58
CA LEU A 207 6.66 1.88 3.40
C LEU A 207 6.33 1.71 1.93
N HIS A 208 5.56 0.67 1.62
CA HIS A 208 5.09 0.42 0.26
C HIS A 208 4.03 1.46 -0.17
N LYS A 209 3.73 1.51 -1.46
CA LYS A 209 2.62 2.32 -1.98
C LYS A 209 1.31 2.04 -1.25
N ASN A 210 0.58 3.11 -0.90
CA ASN A 210 -0.65 3.08 -0.10
C ASN A 210 -0.47 2.47 1.31
N SER A 211 0.74 2.54 1.85
CA SER A 211 1.05 2.10 3.21
C SER A 211 1.23 3.28 4.16
N GLY A 212 1.03 3.04 5.45
CA GLY A 212 1.16 4.07 6.47
C GLY A 212 1.18 3.50 7.89
N ILE A 213 1.40 4.39 8.85
CA ILE A 213 1.36 4.06 10.27
C ILE A 213 0.20 4.81 10.90
N LEU A 214 -0.73 4.10 11.52
CA LEU A 214 -1.81 4.67 12.31
C LEU A 214 -1.48 4.48 13.79
N VAL A 215 -1.36 5.59 14.51
CA VAL A 215 -1.13 5.58 15.96
C VAL A 215 -2.45 5.83 16.65
N GLY A 216 -3.10 4.74 17.04
CA GLY A 216 -4.52 4.62 17.34
C GLY A 216 -5.20 3.64 16.38
N ASN A 217 -6.40 3.18 16.74
CA ASN A 217 -7.16 2.21 15.95
C ASN A 217 -8.52 2.82 15.55
N PRO A 218 -8.83 2.97 14.24
CA PRO A 218 -10.11 3.51 13.77
C PRO A 218 -11.31 2.59 14.03
N PHE A 219 -11.07 1.32 14.38
CA PHE A 219 -12.11 0.33 14.68
C PHE A 219 -12.31 0.13 16.19
N ASP A 220 -11.48 0.73 17.03
CA ASP A 220 -11.69 0.75 18.47
C ASP A 220 -12.50 2.00 18.87
N SER A 221 -13.52 1.77 19.70
CA SER A 221 -14.38 2.82 20.27
C SER A 221 -13.73 3.59 21.43
N ILE A 222 -12.57 3.14 21.90
CA ILE A 222 -11.87 3.76 23.03
C ILE A 222 -10.95 4.88 22.53
N ASN A 223 -11.29 6.12 22.90
CA ASN A 223 -10.54 7.34 22.60
C ASN A 223 -9.21 7.47 23.39
N SER A 224 -8.44 6.40 23.59
CA SER A 224 -7.16 6.47 24.32
C SER A 224 -5.92 6.59 23.45
N GLY A 225 -6.06 6.37 22.13
CA GLY A 225 -5.00 6.48 21.12
C GLY A 225 -3.71 5.69 21.41
N GLY A 226 -2.91 5.44 20.37
CA GLY A 226 -1.61 4.79 20.55
C GLY A 226 -0.52 5.78 20.98
N THR A 227 0.70 5.26 21.16
CA THR A 227 1.91 6.08 21.28
C THR A 227 3.00 5.58 20.32
N ILE A 228 3.64 6.48 19.58
CA ILE A 228 4.88 6.19 18.85
C ILE A 228 6.07 6.96 19.44
N LYS A 229 7.20 6.29 19.64
CA LYS A 229 8.46 6.88 20.10
C LYS A 229 9.59 6.55 19.16
N VAL A 230 10.04 7.53 18.40
CA VAL A 230 11.21 7.44 17.53
C VAL A 230 12.42 8.02 18.26
N THR A 231 13.38 7.18 18.59
CA THR A 231 14.52 7.48 19.49
C THR A 231 15.85 7.49 18.74
N GLY A 232 15.89 8.18 17.59
CA GLY A 232 17.12 8.40 16.83
C GLY A 232 18.18 9.19 17.59
N ILE A 233 19.41 9.13 17.08
CA ILE A 233 20.55 9.95 17.53
C ILE A 233 21.32 10.48 16.32
N VAL A 234 22.13 11.52 16.52
CA VAL A 234 23.02 12.06 15.47
C VAL A 234 23.86 10.95 14.84
N GLY A 235 23.79 10.79 13.53
CA GLY A 235 24.52 9.80 12.75
C GLY A 235 23.94 8.38 12.81
N ASN A 236 22.86 8.18 13.57
CA ASN A 236 22.02 6.97 13.53
C ASN A 236 20.55 7.43 13.62
N GLU A 237 20.18 8.29 12.69
CA GLU A 237 18.81 8.75 12.52
C GLU A 237 17.89 7.56 12.19
N VAL A 238 16.63 7.64 12.62
CA VAL A 238 15.61 6.70 12.15
C VAL A 238 15.06 7.22 10.83
N VAL A 239 15.02 6.37 9.81
CA VAL A 239 14.61 6.78 8.46
C VAL A 239 13.28 6.12 8.09
N PHE A 240 12.33 6.93 7.64
CA PHE A 240 11.07 6.50 7.02
C PHE A 240 11.09 6.91 5.55
N GLN A 241 11.00 5.94 4.64
CA GLN A 241 11.09 6.17 3.19
C GLN A 241 10.31 5.12 2.39
N GLY A 242 10.18 5.31 1.07
CA GLY A 242 9.58 4.31 0.20
C GLY A 242 10.45 3.07 0.03
N ASP A 243 9.84 1.91 -0.24
CA ASP A 243 10.54 0.63 -0.44
C ASP A 243 11.23 0.49 -1.82
N ARG A 244 11.09 1.49 -2.69
CA ARG A 244 11.65 1.53 -4.05
C ARG A 244 12.98 2.28 -4.05
N LEU A 245 14.08 1.54 -4.01
CA LEU A 245 15.44 2.07 -3.83
C LEU A 245 16.21 2.30 -5.14
N ASP A 246 15.53 2.27 -6.28
CA ASP A 246 16.18 2.61 -7.54
C ASP A 246 16.49 4.11 -7.58
N THR A 247 17.65 4.48 -8.10
CA THR A 247 18.12 5.89 -8.20
C THR A 247 17.14 6.88 -8.83
N TRP A 248 16.15 6.42 -9.60
CA TRP A 248 15.11 7.29 -10.17
C TRP A 248 14.04 7.69 -9.12
N TYR A 249 13.89 6.90 -8.06
CA TYR A 249 12.91 7.07 -7.00
C TYR A 249 13.50 7.68 -5.71
N ASP A 250 14.82 7.83 -5.60
CA ASP A 250 15.50 8.34 -4.39
C ASP A 250 14.93 9.65 -3.82
N ASP A 251 14.29 10.50 -4.65
CA ASP A 251 13.64 11.74 -4.23
C ASP A 251 12.17 11.84 -4.70
N ALA A 252 11.58 10.72 -5.15
CA ALA A 252 10.24 10.72 -5.71
C ALA A 252 9.18 10.83 -4.58
N PRO A 253 8.35 11.88 -4.56
CA PRO A 253 7.36 12.09 -3.51
C PRO A 253 6.12 11.20 -3.69
N GLY A 254 5.43 10.89 -2.59
CA GLY A 254 4.15 10.15 -2.62
C GLY A 254 4.30 8.63 -2.79
N GLN A 255 5.42 8.07 -2.38
CA GLN A 255 5.68 6.63 -2.38
C GLN A 255 4.88 5.89 -1.31
N TRP A 256 4.47 6.57 -0.24
CA TRP A 256 3.63 6.03 0.83
C TRP A 256 2.64 7.10 1.32
N ASP A 257 1.68 6.74 2.18
CA ASP A 257 0.63 7.65 2.63
C ASP A 257 1.14 8.59 3.74
N ARG A 258 1.09 8.17 5.01
CA ARG A 258 1.44 9.03 6.15
C ARG A 258 1.71 8.29 7.46
N ILE A 259 2.31 9.01 8.40
CA ILE A 259 2.28 8.68 9.83
C ILE A 259 1.15 9.49 10.45
N TRP A 260 0.06 8.83 10.82
CA TRP A 260 -1.14 9.45 11.38
C TRP A 260 -1.23 9.21 12.89
N LEU A 261 -1.02 10.28 13.65
CA LEU A 261 -1.32 10.34 15.07
C LEU A 261 -2.81 10.63 15.21
N MET A 262 -3.60 9.56 15.32
CA MET A 262 -5.06 9.63 15.33
C MET A 262 -5.60 10.38 16.56
N PRO A 263 -6.88 10.80 16.54
CA PRO A 263 -7.51 11.43 17.69
C PRO A 263 -7.29 10.65 18.98
N GLY A 264 -6.86 11.35 20.02
CA GLY A 264 -6.57 10.76 21.33
C GLY A 264 -5.22 10.07 21.45
N SER A 265 -4.37 10.03 20.42
CA SER A 265 -2.98 9.55 20.55
C SER A 265 -2.16 10.48 21.45
N ILE A 266 -1.36 9.92 22.35
CA ILE A 266 -0.67 10.68 23.39
C ILE A 266 0.81 10.32 23.48
N ASN A 267 1.61 11.26 24.00
CA ASN A 267 3.04 11.05 24.28
C ASN A 267 3.86 10.65 23.05
N ASN A 268 3.44 11.07 21.85
CA ASN A 268 4.19 10.77 20.64
C ASN A 268 5.47 11.60 20.58
N GLN A 269 6.57 10.96 20.20
CA GLN A 269 7.89 11.59 20.17
C GLN A 269 8.64 11.20 18.90
N PHE A 270 9.22 12.19 18.25
CA PHE A 270 10.13 12.00 17.13
C PHE A 270 11.42 12.74 17.44
N ASN A 271 12.52 12.01 17.57
CA ASN A 271 13.84 12.60 17.79
C ASN A 271 14.84 12.03 16.78
N TYR A 272 15.55 12.91 16.07
CA TYR A 272 16.49 12.53 15.00
C TYR A 272 15.88 11.53 14.00
N ALA A 273 14.72 11.90 13.46
CA ALA A 273 14.06 11.15 12.41
C ALA A 273 14.21 11.85 11.05
N ILE A 274 14.40 11.07 10.00
CA ILE A 274 14.32 11.51 8.61
C ILE A 274 13.07 10.87 8.02
N ILE A 275 12.09 11.69 7.64
CA ILE A 275 10.80 11.23 7.10
C ILE A 275 10.70 11.80 5.69
N LYS A 276 10.77 10.96 4.67
CA LYS A 276 10.83 11.42 3.28
C LYS A 276 9.94 10.64 2.33
N GLU A 277 9.64 11.28 1.20
CA GLU A 277 8.97 10.66 0.03
C GLU A 277 7.52 10.20 0.28
N GLY A 278 6.90 10.59 1.38
CA GLY A 278 5.50 10.27 1.69
C GLY A 278 4.51 11.18 0.97
N THR A 279 3.22 10.97 1.24
CA THR A 279 2.15 11.89 0.83
C THR A 279 1.99 12.99 1.87
N ILE A 280 1.87 12.58 3.14
CA ILE A 280 1.97 13.46 4.28
C ILE A 280 3.01 12.91 5.25
N GLY A 281 3.95 13.74 5.71
CA GLY A 281 4.99 13.27 6.64
C GLY A 281 4.41 12.86 7.99
N ILE A 282 3.95 13.84 8.75
CA ILE A 282 3.27 13.63 10.05
C ILE A 282 1.90 14.30 10.00
N HIS A 283 0.85 13.52 10.25
CA HIS A 283 -0.50 13.99 10.45
C HIS A 283 -0.88 13.81 11.92
N ALA A 284 -1.00 14.90 12.66
CA ALA A 284 -1.41 14.90 14.06
C ALA A 284 -2.83 15.42 14.22
N ASP A 285 -3.66 14.69 14.98
CA ASP A 285 -5.04 15.06 15.26
C ASP A 285 -5.23 15.54 16.71
N THR A 286 -6.47 15.94 17.02
CA THR A 286 -6.86 16.52 18.30
C THR A 286 -6.67 15.52 19.45
N VAL A 287 -6.12 15.99 20.57
CA VAL A 287 -6.07 15.26 21.84
C VAL A 287 -7.01 15.90 22.86
N GLY A 288 -7.65 15.07 23.69
CA GLY A 288 -8.57 15.52 24.74
C GLY A 288 -7.89 15.92 26.04
N ASN A 289 -6.56 16.06 26.05
CA ASN A 289 -5.75 16.40 27.22
C ASN A 289 -4.93 17.67 26.99
N ASN A 290 -4.19 18.10 28.02
CA ASN A 290 -3.34 19.30 27.95
C ASN A 290 -1.90 19.00 27.49
N ASP A 291 -1.58 17.73 27.24
CA ASP A 291 -0.26 17.32 26.81
C ASP A 291 -0.12 17.50 25.29
N PRO A 292 1.09 17.73 24.76
CA PRO A 292 1.31 17.73 23.33
C PRO A 292 0.91 16.38 22.70
N THR A 293 0.15 16.43 21.59
CA THR A 293 -0.10 15.29 20.71
C THR A 293 1.25 14.70 20.27
N ALA A 294 2.20 15.56 19.87
CA ALA A 294 3.54 15.15 19.52
C ALA A 294 4.61 16.19 19.87
N ILE A 295 5.79 15.67 20.20
CA ILE A 295 7.04 16.43 20.28
C ILE A 295 7.95 15.96 19.15
N ILE A 296 8.37 16.88 18.28
CA ILE A 296 9.20 16.61 17.10
C ILE A 296 10.49 17.41 17.23
N ASP A 297 11.59 16.74 17.53
CA ASP A 297 12.89 17.35 17.82
C ASP A 297 13.96 16.84 16.85
N ASN A 298 14.75 17.75 16.27
CA ASN A 298 15.91 17.41 15.44
C ASN A 298 15.57 16.55 14.21
N CYS A 299 14.38 16.73 13.62
CA CYS A 299 13.92 15.91 12.51
C CYS A 299 14.10 16.61 11.15
N ILE A 300 14.20 15.81 10.10
CA ILE A 300 14.13 16.23 8.71
C ILE A 300 12.88 15.62 8.10
N ILE A 301 11.99 16.46 7.55
CA ILE A 301 10.80 16.02 6.83
C ILE A 301 10.85 16.62 5.43
N GLU A 302 10.95 15.81 4.39
CA GLU A 302 11.20 16.33 3.04
C GLU A 302 10.54 15.52 1.93
N ASN A 303 10.45 16.13 0.74
CA ASN A 303 9.95 15.48 -0.47
C ASN A 303 8.56 14.84 -0.30
N MET A 304 7.63 15.55 0.34
CA MET A 304 6.24 15.09 0.49
C MET A 304 5.39 15.49 -0.71
N SER A 305 4.53 14.61 -1.22
CA SER A 305 3.69 14.94 -2.38
C SER A 305 2.57 15.94 -2.05
N ALA A 306 2.16 16.02 -0.79
CA ALA A 306 1.20 17.00 -0.30
C ALA A 306 1.76 17.85 0.84
N ILE A 307 1.85 17.31 2.07
CA ILE A 307 2.08 18.11 3.27
C ILE A 307 3.23 17.55 4.12
N GLY A 308 4.14 18.40 4.59
CA GLY A 308 5.17 17.99 5.55
C GLY A 308 4.58 17.62 6.91
N ILE A 309 4.05 18.62 7.62
CA ILE A 309 3.36 18.44 8.91
C ILE A 309 1.92 18.96 8.79
N LEU A 310 0.94 18.11 9.09
CA LEU A 310 -0.47 18.44 9.17
C LEU A 310 -0.95 18.31 10.63
N GLY A 311 -1.30 19.42 11.26
CA GLY A 311 -1.93 19.45 12.57
C GLY A 311 -3.39 19.84 12.47
N GLN A 312 -4.30 18.96 12.90
CA GLN A 312 -5.75 19.13 12.89
C GLN A 312 -6.29 19.28 14.31
N GLY A 313 -6.45 20.52 14.79
CA GLY A 313 -6.83 20.79 16.18
C GLY A 313 -5.83 20.19 17.19
N ALA A 314 -4.59 19.96 16.77
CA ALA A 314 -3.58 19.24 17.52
C ALA A 314 -2.82 20.16 18.50
N ASN A 315 -2.07 19.54 19.42
CA ASN A 315 -1.07 20.22 20.24
C ASN A 315 0.34 19.75 19.80
N LEU A 316 1.08 20.60 19.07
CA LEU A 316 2.38 20.24 18.51
C LEU A 316 3.49 21.14 19.05
N LYS A 317 4.58 20.50 19.47
CA LYS A 317 5.86 21.16 19.77
C LYS A 317 6.92 20.65 18.82
N VAL A 318 7.46 21.54 18.01
CA VAL A 318 8.47 21.20 16.99
C VAL A 318 9.70 22.06 17.22
N ASN A 319 10.85 21.41 17.43
CA ASN A 319 12.11 22.10 17.70
C ASN A 319 13.22 21.63 16.77
N ASN A 320 14.07 22.58 16.36
CA ASN A 320 15.30 22.31 15.60
C ASN A 320 15.09 21.37 14.39
N SER A 321 13.99 21.55 13.67
CA SER A 321 13.59 20.63 12.60
C SER A 321 13.48 21.35 11.26
N ILE A 322 13.70 20.61 10.19
CA ILE A 322 13.60 21.10 8.81
C ILE A 322 12.40 20.43 8.15
N VAL A 323 11.54 21.23 7.52
CA VAL A 323 10.49 20.73 6.65
C VAL A 323 10.64 21.38 5.27
N SER A 324 10.86 20.57 4.24
CA SER A 324 11.21 21.09 2.92
C SER A 324 10.51 20.36 1.76
N ASN A 325 10.52 20.98 0.58
CA ASN A 325 10.10 20.39 -0.70
C ASN A 325 8.77 19.61 -0.62
N CYS A 326 7.69 20.30 -0.27
CA CYS A 326 6.35 19.71 -0.17
C CYS A 326 5.46 20.20 -1.31
N GLY A 327 4.81 19.28 -2.02
CA GLY A 327 4.00 19.57 -3.21
C GLY A 327 2.82 20.53 -2.95
N GLN A 328 2.38 20.67 -1.71
CA GLN A 328 1.45 21.71 -1.29
C GLN A 328 2.06 22.62 -0.21
N TYR A 329 2.08 22.15 1.05
CA TYR A 329 2.44 22.95 2.22
C TYR A 329 3.56 22.26 2.99
N THR A 330 4.53 23.00 3.53
CA THR A 330 5.46 22.44 4.51
C THR A 330 4.73 22.21 5.84
N VAL A 331 3.87 23.15 6.25
CA VAL A 331 3.09 23.02 7.49
C VAL A 331 1.66 23.49 7.27
N VAL A 332 0.71 22.69 7.74
CA VAL A 332 -0.69 23.06 7.87
C VAL A 332 -1.11 22.90 9.32
N CYS A 333 -1.58 23.98 9.92
CA CYS A 333 -2.22 24.01 11.22
C CYS A 333 -3.68 24.40 10.99
N ASN A 334 -4.57 23.42 10.91
CA ASN A 334 -5.99 23.64 10.63
C ASN A 334 -6.88 23.24 11.81
N ILE A 335 -8.09 23.77 11.83
CA ILE A 335 -9.12 23.42 12.82
C ILE A 335 -8.73 23.81 14.26
N GLY A 336 -7.95 24.89 14.42
CA GLY A 336 -7.51 25.39 15.72
C GLY A 336 -6.34 24.58 16.29
N GLY A 337 -6.15 24.63 17.60
CA GLY A 337 -5.08 23.89 18.30
C GLY A 337 -4.01 24.76 18.96
N GLU A 338 -2.91 24.13 19.39
CA GLU A 338 -1.76 24.76 20.03
C GLU A 338 -0.48 24.35 19.29
N TYR A 339 0.21 25.31 18.68
CA TYR A 339 1.40 25.03 17.87
C TYR A 339 2.58 25.88 18.34
N GLU A 340 3.71 25.23 18.60
CA GLU A 340 4.98 25.86 18.98
C GLU A 340 6.10 25.34 18.09
N PHE A 341 6.66 26.25 17.28
CA PHE A 341 7.80 25.98 16.41
C PHE A 341 8.99 26.81 16.89
N THR A 342 10.11 26.15 17.23
CA THR A 342 11.33 26.83 17.69
C THR A 342 12.54 26.37 16.88
N HIS A 343 13.35 27.29 16.38
CA HIS A 343 14.54 26.98 15.55
C HIS A 343 14.23 26.07 14.35
N CYS A 344 13.06 26.25 13.72
CA CYS A 344 12.65 25.42 12.59
C CYS A 344 12.90 26.12 11.25
N THR A 345 13.16 25.35 10.19
CA THR A 345 13.25 25.85 8.82
C THR A 345 12.17 25.23 7.96
N PHE A 346 11.34 26.08 7.36
CA PHE A 346 10.27 25.70 6.44
C PHE A 346 10.62 26.23 5.05
N ALA A 347 11.23 25.37 4.22
CA ALA A 347 11.82 25.77 2.94
C ALA A 347 11.16 25.03 1.78
N ASN A 348 10.20 25.68 1.09
CA ASN A 348 9.43 25.00 0.04
C ASN A 348 9.86 25.38 -1.38
N PHE A 349 10.92 24.73 -1.87
CA PHE A 349 11.45 24.91 -3.23
C PHE A 349 11.02 23.77 -4.17
N TRP A 350 9.71 23.51 -4.20
CA TRP A 350 9.13 22.47 -5.02
C TRP A 350 9.32 22.74 -6.52
N ASN A 351 9.82 21.74 -7.26
CA ASN A 351 10.21 21.87 -8.66
C ASN A 351 9.63 20.80 -9.60
N LEU A 352 8.80 19.87 -9.09
CA LEU A 352 8.24 18.78 -9.90
C LEU A 352 6.99 19.18 -10.69
N ASN A 353 6.19 20.11 -10.15
CA ASN A 353 5.02 20.69 -10.80
C ASN A 353 4.73 22.09 -10.26
N ASN A 354 3.74 22.77 -10.83
CA ASN A 354 3.39 24.12 -10.39
C ASN A 354 2.72 24.12 -9.01
N ARG A 355 3.29 24.84 -8.05
CA ARG A 355 2.74 24.96 -6.69
C ARG A 355 2.04 26.30 -6.49
N ASN A 356 0.75 26.26 -6.18
CA ASN A 356 -0.09 27.46 -5.97
C ASN A 356 -0.47 27.71 -4.50
N THR A 357 0.07 26.92 -3.58
CA THR A 357 -0.22 26.98 -2.13
C THR A 357 0.91 27.70 -1.39
N PRO A 358 0.65 28.41 -0.28
CA PRO A 358 1.71 28.96 0.57
C PRO A 358 2.53 27.85 1.24
N SER A 359 3.72 28.16 1.77
CA SER A 359 4.53 27.17 2.51
C SER A 359 3.87 26.80 3.84
N VAL A 360 3.33 27.78 4.57
CA VAL A 360 2.66 27.58 5.86
C VAL A 360 1.21 28.04 5.77
N LEU A 361 0.28 27.21 6.23
CA LEU A 361 -1.14 27.52 6.36
C LEU A 361 -1.58 27.42 7.82
N LEU A 362 -2.28 28.45 8.28
CA LEU A 362 -2.92 28.49 9.60
C LEU A 362 -4.40 28.80 9.41
N ASN A 363 -5.27 27.94 9.93
CA ASN A 363 -6.70 28.19 10.01
C ASN A 363 -7.31 27.63 11.31
N ASN A 364 -8.42 28.21 11.71
CA ASN A 364 -9.12 27.87 12.94
C ASN A 364 -10.59 27.48 12.68
N PHE A 365 -10.89 27.07 11.46
CA PHE A 365 -12.24 26.72 11.05
C PHE A 365 -12.24 25.57 10.04
N TYR A 366 -13.38 24.89 9.93
CA TYR A 366 -13.67 23.97 8.84
C TYR A 366 -15.12 24.15 8.38
N GLU A 367 -15.40 23.78 7.13
CA GLU A 367 -16.74 23.77 6.56
C GLU A 367 -17.28 22.34 6.60
N ASP A 368 -18.49 22.14 7.14
CA ASP A 368 -19.14 20.83 7.12
C ASP A 368 -19.79 20.53 5.75
N ILE A 369 -20.38 19.33 5.63
CA ILE A 369 -21.05 18.90 4.39
C ILE A 369 -22.24 19.79 3.97
N ASN A 370 -22.79 20.60 4.88
CA ASN A 370 -23.89 21.50 4.63
C ASN A 370 -23.42 22.94 4.32
N GLY A 371 -22.11 23.17 4.24
CA GLY A 371 -21.52 24.48 4.02
C GLY A 371 -21.47 25.36 5.27
N ILE A 372 -21.69 24.79 6.46
CA ILE A 372 -21.64 25.54 7.72
C ILE A 372 -20.20 25.59 8.21
N THR A 373 -19.70 26.81 8.42
CA THR A 373 -18.39 27.03 9.02
C THR A 373 -18.43 26.79 10.53
N HIS A 374 -17.66 25.82 11.00
CA HIS A 374 -17.39 25.55 12.41
C HIS A 374 -16.05 26.14 12.80
N ILE A 375 -16.04 26.98 13.85
CA ILE A 375 -14.82 27.62 14.37
C ILE A 375 -14.34 26.85 15.58
N ARG A 376 -13.03 26.62 15.67
CA ARG A 376 -12.33 26.10 16.85
C ARG A 376 -11.22 27.05 17.25
N ASP A 377 -10.97 27.17 18.54
CA ASP A 377 -9.99 28.14 19.02
C ASP A 377 -8.56 27.72 18.64
N LEU A 378 -7.82 28.67 18.06
CA LEU A 378 -6.37 28.58 17.91
C LEU A 378 -5.73 29.16 19.17
N GLN A 379 -5.42 28.30 20.14
CA GLN A 379 -4.92 28.70 21.46
C GLN A 379 -3.51 29.29 21.38
N LYS A 380 -2.68 28.75 20.48
CA LYS A 380 -1.29 29.20 20.29
C LYS A 380 -0.81 28.90 18.87
N ALA A 381 0.00 29.80 18.32
CA ALA A 381 0.72 29.62 17.06
C ALA A 381 2.04 30.41 17.10
N ASN A 382 3.03 29.87 17.80
CA ASN A 382 4.32 30.53 18.02
C ASN A 382 5.36 30.03 17.02
N PHE A 383 6.04 30.95 16.36
CA PHE A 383 7.21 30.68 15.50
C PHE A 383 8.39 31.49 16.04
N VAL A 384 9.31 30.82 16.73
CA VAL A 384 10.43 31.46 17.43
C VAL A 384 11.74 31.05 16.76
N ASN A 385 12.49 32.04 16.25
CA ASN A 385 13.74 31.82 15.51
C ASN A 385 13.57 30.85 14.33
N CYS A 386 12.44 30.93 13.63
CA CYS A 386 12.15 30.10 12.47
C CYS A 386 12.47 30.82 11.16
N ILE A 387 12.82 30.05 10.13
CA ILE A 387 12.96 30.50 8.75
C ILE A 387 11.76 29.95 7.97
N ILE A 388 11.08 30.82 7.22
CA ILE A 388 10.03 30.43 6.27
C ILE A 388 10.42 31.00 4.91
N ASP A 389 10.67 30.13 3.95
CA ASP A 389 11.09 30.49 2.59
C ASP A 389 10.49 29.51 1.56
N GLY A 390 10.54 29.86 0.28
CA GLY A 390 10.13 28.99 -0.81
C GLY A 390 9.76 29.72 -2.09
N SER A 391 9.47 28.94 -3.14
CA SER A 391 9.02 29.44 -4.44
C SER A 391 7.60 28.97 -4.76
N LEU A 392 6.85 29.84 -5.45
CA LEU A 392 5.63 29.50 -6.17
C LEU A 392 6.01 29.44 -7.64
N THR A 393 6.65 28.34 -8.02
CA THR A 393 7.06 28.05 -9.39
C THR A 393 6.13 27.03 -10.00
#